data_AF-A0A6J1LT36-F1
#
_entry.id   AF-A0A6J1LT36-F1
#
_cell.length_a   1.000
_cell.length_b   1.000
_cell.length_c   1.000
_cell.angle_alpha   90.00
_cell.angle_beta   90.00
_cell.angle_gamma   90.00
#
_symmetry.space_group_name_H-M   'P 1'
#
loop_
_entity.id
_entity.type
_entity.pdbx_description
1 polymer ?
#
loop_
_entity_poly.entity_id
_entity_poly.type
_entity_poly.pdbx_seq_one_letter_code
_entity_poly.pdbx_strand_id
1 'polypeptide(L)'
;MMHYGILFLLTLATLSLASALTFKDYSLLADIKQSAEQTKVTLMQISLRNIIELTDSIINTKAINLQVMPELHAIRQRAVTKLQNERSLNESDIETVLEDLRKIIGTDELDDEAVNARLSQYTNGSYITTFEKTLQQVNREIQIFVYRTNPKIRQLSAAAQQSEQRVISAFNNVAYAGLVRIEKSFSDFLELIEQN
;
A
#
# COMPACT_ATOMS: atom_id res chain seq x y z
N MET A 1 50.68 16.02 14.70
CA MET A 1 50.40 16.11 13.25
C MET A 1 49.36 15.11 12.74
N MET A 2 49.14 13.94 13.36
CA MET A 2 48.11 12.97 12.90
C MET A 2 46.64 13.39 13.11
N HIS A 3 46.33 14.25 14.09
CA HIS A 3 44.96 14.64 14.44
C HIS A 3 44.25 15.47 13.35
N TYR A 4 45.00 16.35 12.67
CA TYR A 4 44.46 17.19 11.60
C TYR A 4 44.24 16.40 10.30
N GLY A 5 45.00 15.32 10.06
CA GLY A 5 44.80 14.44 8.90
C GLY A 5 43.50 13.63 8.97
N ILE A 6 43.12 13.17 10.17
CA ILE A 6 41.87 12.44 10.40
C ILE A 6 40.66 13.38 10.27
N LEU A 7 40.74 14.59 10.83
CA LEU A 7 39.69 15.61 10.68
C LEU A 7 39.53 16.06 9.23
N PHE A 8 40.63 16.18 8.47
CA PHE A 8 40.61 16.51 7.05
C PHE A 8 40.01 15.38 6.19
N LEU A 9 40.34 14.12 6.49
CA LEU A 9 39.74 12.95 5.84
C LEU A 9 38.25 12.79 6.17
N LEU A 10 37.85 13.04 7.42
CA LEU A 10 36.45 13.03 7.83
C LEU A 10 35.67 14.16 7.16
N THR A 11 36.22 15.37 7.11
CA THR A 11 35.57 16.49 6.41
C THR A 11 35.49 16.26 4.90
N LEU A 12 36.53 15.71 4.25
CA LEU A 12 36.47 15.31 2.85
C LEU A 12 35.48 14.16 2.61
N ALA A 13 35.40 13.18 3.50
CA ALA A 13 34.44 12.10 3.40
C ALA A 13 33.00 12.62 3.57
N THR A 14 32.76 13.54 4.50
CA THR A 14 31.45 14.18 4.69
C THR A 14 31.09 15.15 3.56
N LEU A 15 32.06 15.88 3.00
CA LEU A 15 31.87 16.74 1.82
C LEU A 15 31.62 15.90 0.57
N SER A 16 32.33 14.79 0.41
CA SER A 16 32.12 13.81 -0.67
C SER A 16 30.76 13.11 -0.56
N LEU A 17 30.23 12.90 0.65
CA LEU A 17 28.90 12.33 0.90
C LEU A 17 27.79 13.38 0.70
N ALA A 18 28.01 14.63 1.14
CA ALA A 18 27.09 15.75 0.96
C ALA A 18 27.05 16.27 -0.50
N SER A 19 28.08 15.99 -1.31
CA SER A 19 28.12 16.29 -2.75
C SER A 19 27.85 15.07 -3.65
N ALA A 20 27.37 13.95 -3.09
CA ALA A 20 27.40 12.64 -3.76
C ALA A 20 26.24 12.43 -4.76
N LEU A 21 25.10 13.07 -4.54
CA LEU A 21 23.92 12.90 -5.38
C LEU A 21 23.92 13.95 -6.49
N THR A 22 23.90 13.48 -7.73
CA THR A 22 23.73 14.40 -8.88
C THR A 22 22.31 14.94 -8.91
N PHE A 23 22.09 16.08 -9.56
CA PHE A 23 20.72 16.59 -9.81
C PHE A 23 19.82 15.53 -10.48
N LYS A 24 20.41 14.69 -11.36
CA LYS A 24 19.71 13.57 -11.98
C LYS A 24 19.27 12.51 -10.96
N ASP A 25 20.12 12.18 -9.99
CA ASP A 25 19.78 11.22 -8.93
C ASP A 25 18.64 11.74 -8.05
N TYR A 26 18.67 13.03 -7.68
CA TYR A 26 17.55 13.65 -6.95
C TYR A 26 16.24 13.58 -7.73
N SER A 27 16.27 13.89 -9.04
CA SER A 27 15.08 13.79 -9.88
C SER A 27 14.56 12.34 -9.97
N LEU A 28 15.45 11.36 -10.14
CA LEU A 28 15.06 9.95 -10.21
C LEU A 28 14.47 9.45 -8.89
N LEU A 29 15.05 9.86 -7.75
CA LEU A 29 14.51 9.51 -6.44
C LEU A 29 13.14 10.16 -6.20
N ALA A 30 12.96 11.44 -6.56
CA ALA A 30 11.66 12.10 -6.51
C ALA A 30 10.62 11.36 -7.37
N ASP A 31 10.98 10.95 -8.58
CA ASP A 31 10.11 10.17 -9.48
C ASP A 31 9.77 8.76 -8.95
N ILE A 32 10.67 8.16 -8.15
CA ILE A 32 10.43 6.88 -7.46
C ILE A 32 9.44 7.10 -6.32
N LYS A 33 9.65 8.12 -5.49
CA LYS A 33 8.75 8.49 -4.38
C LYS A 33 7.35 8.79 -4.89
N GLN A 34 7.23 9.64 -5.91
CA GLN A 34 5.95 9.97 -6.53
C GLN A 34 5.23 8.73 -7.09
N SER A 35 5.97 7.79 -7.70
CA SER A 35 5.37 6.55 -8.19
C SER A 35 4.87 5.67 -7.05
N ALA A 36 5.58 5.63 -5.92
CA ALA A 36 5.17 4.87 -4.75
C ALA A 36 3.90 5.46 -4.12
N GLU A 37 3.84 6.78 -3.97
CA GLU A 37 2.66 7.51 -3.47
C GLU A 37 1.42 7.28 -4.36
N GLN A 38 1.57 7.36 -5.68
CA GLN A 38 0.48 7.11 -6.62
C GLN A 38 -0.04 5.67 -6.54
N THR A 39 0.87 4.70 -6.42
CA THR A 39 0.52 3.29 -6.25
C THR A 39 -0.18 3.08 -4.91
N LYS A 40 0.30 3.67 -3.80
CA LYS A 40 -0.37 3.64 -2.48
C LYS A 40 -1.81 4.14 -2.59
N VAL A 41 -2.04 5.31 -3.20
CA VAL A 41 -3.40 5.85 -3.42
C VAL A 41 -4.27 4.89 -4.24
N THR A 42 -3.72 4.28 -5.28
CA THR A 42 -4.47 3.33 -6.12
C THR A 42 -4.85 2.06 -5.36
N LEU A 43 -3.94 1.52 -4.55
CA LEU A 43 -4.23 0.36 -3.68
C LEU A 43 -5.31 0.70 -2.64
N MET A 44 -5.23 1.89 -2.04
CA MET A 44 -6.26 2.40 -1.13
C MET A 44 -7.65 2.49 -1.81
N GLN A 45 -7.70 2.96 -3.05
CA GLN A 45 -8.94 3.01 -3.83
C GLN A 45 -9.48 1.60 -4.16
N ILE A 46 -8.61 0.65 -4.50
CA ILE A 46 -8.99 -0.76 -4.72
C ILE A 46 -9.61 -1.34 -3.44
N SER A 47 -8.99 -1.11 -2.28
CA SER A 47 -9.50 -1.57 -0.98
C SER A 47 -10.88 -0.98 -0.67
N LEU A 48 -11.09 0.32 -0.85
CA LEU A 48 -12.41 0.93 -0.66
C LEU A 48 -13.47 0.39 -1.63
N ARG A 49 -13.11 0.20 -2.90
CA ARG A 49 -14.02 -0.41 -3.89
C ARG A 49 -14.41 -1.83 -3.50
N ASN A 50 -13.48 -2.62 -2.98
CA ASN A 50 -13.76 -3.95 -2.46
C ASN A 50 -14.75 -3.90 -1.28
N ILE A 51 -14.52 -3.00 -0.31
CA ILE A 51 -15.45 -2.81 0.82
C ILE A 51 -16.86 -2.45 0.32
N ILE A 52 -16.98 -1.57 -0.68
CA ILE A 52 -18.27 -1.21 -1.29
C ILE A 52 -18.92 -2.44 -1.96
N GLU A 53 -18.17 -3.19 -2.78
CA GLU A 53 -18.66 -4.38 -3.50
C GLU A 53 -19.12 -5.48 -2.53
N LEU A 54 -18.39 -5.70 -1.44
CA LEU A 54 -18.78 -6.61 -0.36
C LEU A 54 -20.04 -6.14 0.36
N THR A 55 -20.11 -4.86 0.73
CA THR A 55 -21.28 -4.29 1.40
C THR A 55 -22.52 -4.37 0.50
N ASP A 56 -22.39 -4.10 -0.80
CA ASP A 56 -23.47 -4.25 -1.78
C ASP A 56 -23.92 -5.70 -1.90
N SER A 57 -22.98 -6.65 -1.91
CA SER A 57 -23.31 -8.08 -1.92
C SER A 57 -24.13 -8.49 -0.69
N ILE A 58 -23.74 -8.02 0.50
CA ILE A 58 -24.45 -8.28 1.77
C ILE A 58 -25.85 -7.66 1.79
N ILE A 59 -25.99 -6.43 1.31
CA ILE A 59 -27.30 -5.75 1.21
C ILE A 59 -28.23 -6.54 0.27
N ASN A 60 -27.70 -6.99 -0.87
CA ASN A 60 -28.49 -7.68 -1.90
C ASN A 60 -28.98 -9.06 -1.48
N THR A 61 -28.18 -9.81 -0.70
CA THR A 61 -28.61 -11.12 -0.18
C THR A 61 -29.66 -11.02 0.91
N LYS A 62 -29.77 -9.86 1.57
CA LYS A 62 -30.62 -9.66 2.76
C LYS A 62 -30.36 -10.71 3.86
N ALA A 63 -29.12 -11.21 3.93
CA ALA A 63 -28.72 -12.22 4.90
C ALA A 63 -28.64 -11.68 6.33
N ILE A 64 -28.60 -10.36 6.51
CA ILE A 64 -28.52 -9.67 7.79
C ILE A 64 -29.90 -9.12 8.19
N ASN A 65 -30.14 -9.02 9.51
CA ASN A 65 -31.36 -8.45 10.09
C ASN A 65 -31.67 -7.05 9.50
N LEU A 66 -32.93 -6.83 9.14
CA LEU A 66 -33.45 -5.57 8.60
C LEU A 66 -33.14 -4.35 9.50
N GLN A 67 -33.00 -4.54 10.81
CA GLN A 67 -32.64 -3.47 11.75
C GLN A 67 -31.24 -2.88 11.52
N VAL A 68 -30.32 -3.68 10.96
CA VAL A 68 -28.91 -3.30 10.73
C VAL A 68 -28.68 -2.79 9.30
N MET A 69 -29.68 -2.97 8.42
CA MET A 69 -29.62 -2.54 7.02
C MET A 69 -29.37 -1.04 6.84
N PRO A 70 -29.98 -0.12 7.63
CA PRO A 70 -29.66 1.31 7.55
C PRO A 70 -28.19 1.63 7.84
N GLU A 71 -27.57 0.89 8.78
CA GLU A 71 -26.17 1.07 9.15
C GLU A 71 -25.24 0.61 8.01
N LEU A 72 -25.54 -0.51 7.37
CA LEU A 72 -24.81 -0.98 6.16
C LEU A 72 -24.89 0.03 5.02
N HIS A 73 -26.07 0.58 4.75
CA HIS A 73 -26.22 1.64 3.74
C HIS A 73 -25.41 2.90 4.10
N ALA A 74 -25.35 3.26 5.38
CA ALA A 74 -24.56 4.40 5.85
C ALA A 74 -23.04 4.17 5.68
N ILE A 75 -22.53 2.97 5.99
CA ILE A 75 -21.13 2.59 5.75
C ILE A 75 -20.82 2.67 4.26
N ARG A 76 -21.66 2.05 3.42
CA ARG A 76 -21.50 2.07 1.97
C ARG A 76 -21.43 3.51 1.45
N GLN A 77 -22.35 4.38 1.88
CA GLN A 77 -22.37 5.77 1.45
C GLN A 77 -21.10 6.51 1.88
N ARG A 78 -20.62 6.28 3.11
CA ARG A 78 -19.34 6.83 3.59
C ARG A 78 -18.17 6.39 2.72
N ALA A 79 -18.09 5.09 2.40
CA ALA A 79 -17.04 4.55 1.55
C ALA A 79 -17.07 5.16 0.14
N VAL A 80 -18.27 5.32 -0.45
CA VAL A 80 -18.45 5.99 -1.74
C VAL A 80 -18.00 7.46 -1.69
N THR A 81 -18.39 8.20 -0.65
CA THR A 81 -17.97 9.60 -0.49
C THR A 81 -16.46 9.73 -0.32
N LYS A 82 -15.82 8.83 0.44
CA LYS A 82 -14.35 8.79 0.57
C LYS A 82 -13.67 8.49 -0.76
N LEU A 83 -14.21 7.54 -1.53
CA LEU A 83 -13.70 7.22 -2.86
C LEU A 83 -13.81 8.39 -3.85
N GLN A 84 -14.86 9.22 -3.76
CA GLN A 84 -15.03 10.41 -4.59
C GLN A 84 -14.06 11.54 -4.23
N ASN A 85 -13.61 11.60 -2.98
CA ASN A 85 -12.66 12.59 -2.48
C ASN A 85 -11.22 12.06 -2.51
N GLU A 86 -10.76 11.63 -3.69
CA GLU A 86 -9.50 10.89 -3.89
C GLU A 86 -8.25 11.60 -3.32
N ARG A 87 -8.25 12.93 -3.27
CA ARG A 87 -7.10 13.73 -2.81
C ARG A 87 -6.86 13.70 -1.31
N SER A 88 -7.84 13.27 -0.51
CA SER A 88 -7.75 13.26 0.96
C SER A 88 -7.88 11.85 1.53
N LEU A 89 -7.68 10.82 0.70
CA LEU A 89 -7.83 9.44 1.12
C LEU A 89 -6.60 8.99 1.91
N ASN A 90 -6.80 8.62 3.18
CA ASN A 90 -5.74 8.16 4.06
C ASN A 90 -5.98 6.71 4.51
N GLU A 91 -4.96 6.02 5.02
CA GLU A 91 -5.10 4.62 5.47
C GLU A 91 -6.11 4.47 6.60
N SER A 92 -6.08 5.38 7.57
CA SER A 92 -7.04 5.44 8.69
C SER A 92 -8.50 5.50 8.23
N ASP A 93 -8.74 6.10 7.06
CA ASP A 93 -10.07 6.20 6.50
C ASP A 93 -10.64 4.85 6.07
N ILE A 94 -9.77 3.97 5.58
CA ILE A 94 -10.10 2.61 5.15
C ILE A 94 -10.29 1.73 6.38
N GLU A 95 -9.36 1.81 7.33
CA GLU A 95 -9.41 1.06 8.59
C GLU A 95 -10.71 1.33 9.34
N THR A 96 -11.11 2.61 9.46
CA THR A 96 -12.37 2.97 10.12
C THR A 96 -13.59 2.35 9.45
N VAL A 97 -13.65 2.38 8.11
CA VAL A 97 -14.78 1.82 7.36
C VAL A 97 -14.80 0.29 7.46
N LEU A 98 -13.62 -0.34 7.44
CA LEU A 98 -13.47 -1.77 7.61
C LEU A 98 -13.87 -2.23 9.01
N GLU A 99 -13.45 -1.51 10.05
CA GLU A 99 -13.80 -1.79 11.44
C GLU A 99 -15.30 -1.66 11.67
N ASP A 100 -15.93 -0.59 11.16
CA ASP A 100 -17.38 -0.41 11.22
C ASP A 100 -18.10 -1.60 10.54
N LEU A 101 -17.61 -2.04 9.37
CA LEU A 101 -18.19 -3.18 8.66
C LEU A 101 -18.03 -4.48 9.45
N ARG A 102 -16.86 -4.72 10.06
CA ARG A 102 -16.59 -5.90 10.87
C ARG A 102 -17.47 -5.97 12.12
N LYS A 103 -17.71 -4.83 12.79
CA LYS A 103 -18.63 -4.73 13.92
C LYS A 103 -20.06 -5.12 13.54
N ILE A 104 -20.54 -4.62 12.40
CA ILE A 104 -21.88 -4.92 11.90
C ILE A 104 -22.03 -6.40 11.52
N ILE A 105 -21.03 -6.97 10.85
CA ILE A 105 -21.04 -8.37 10.43
C ILE A 105 -20.76 -9.29 11.65
N GLY A 106 -20.18 -8.75 12.71
CA GLY A 106 -19.82 -9.47 13.94
C GLY A 106 -18.58 -10.33 13.76
N THR A 107 -17.55 -9.86 13.05
CA THR A 107 -16.33 -10.64 12.76
C THR A 107 -15.17 -10.40 13.72
N ASP A 108 -15.29 -9.47 14.66
CA ASP A 108 -14.15 -9.01 15.48
C ASP A 108 -13.55 -10.10 16.40
N GLU A 109 -14.37 -11.06 16.84
CA GLU A 109 -13.95 -12.15 17.73
C GLU A 109 -13.75 -13.48 17.00
N LEU A 110 -13.81 -13.47 15.66
CA LEU A 110 -13.70 -14.67 14.84
C LEU A 110 -12.27 -14.88 14.35
N ASP A 111 -11.87 -16.15 14.20
CA ASP A 111 -10.68 -16.51 13.45
C ASP A 111 -10.90 -16.35 11.93
N ASP A 112 -9.81 -16.35 11.16
CA ASP A 112 -9.85 -16.10 9.71
C ASP A 112 -10.77 -17.09 8.96
N GLU A 113 -10.85 -18.34 9.39
CA GLU A 113 -11.70 -19.36 8.76
C GLU A 113 -13.19 -19.08 9.02
N ALA A 114 -13.55 -18.74 10.25
CA ALA A 114 -14.90 -18.35 10.63
C ALA A 114 -15.32 -17.01 9.99
N VAL A 115 -14.40 -16.05 9.84
CA VAL A 115 -14.63 -14.81 9.09
C VAL A 115 -14.98 -15.14 7.64
N ASN A 116 -14.18 -15.97 6.97
CA ASN A 116 -14.41 -16.35 5.58
C ASN A 116 -15.74 -17.08 5.38
N ALA A 117 -16.08 -17.99 6.30
CA ALA A 117 -17.35 -18.72 6.27
C ALA A 117 -18.55 -17.77 6.44
N ARG A 118 -18.48 -16.83 7.40
CA ARG A 118 -19.53 -15.85 7.65
C ARG A 118 -19.71 -14.89 6.48
N LEU A 119 -18.62 -14.35 5.92
CA LEU A 119 -18.68 -13.48 4.76
C LEU A 119 -19.25 -14.21 3.55
N SER A 120 -18.83 -15.46 3.31
CA SER A 120 -19.40 -16.30 2.24
C SER A 120 -20.90 -16.55 2.45
N GLN A 121 -21.36 -16.77 3.67
CA GLN A 121 -22.79 -16.90 3.98
C GLN A 121 -23.54 -15.59 3.67
N TYR A 122 -23.00 -14.45 4.11
CA TYR A 122 -23.67 -13.16 3.95
C TYR A 122 -23.63 -12.64 2.52
N THR A 123 -22.73 -13.12 1.68
CA THR A 123 -22.68 -12.73 0.26
C THR A 123 -23.17 -13.84 -0.68
N ASN A 124 -23.78 -14.92 -0.16
CA ASN A 124 -24.26 -16.07 -0.95
C ASN A 124 -23.15 -16.67 -1.84
N GLY A 125 -21.95 -16.80 -1.28
CA GLY A 125 -20.78 -17.40 -1.92
C GLY A 125 -19.96 -16.45 -2.81
N SER A 126 -20.41 -15.21 -3.07
CA SER A 126 -19.66 -14.27 -3.93
C SER A 126 -18.36 -13.76 -3.30
N TYR A 127 -18.18 -13.91 -1.99
CA TYR A 127 -17.05 -13.35 -1.23
C TYR A 127 -15.71 -13.85 -1.78
N ILE A 128 -15.59 -15.15 -2.04
CA ILE A 128 -14.37 -15.77 -2.56
C ILE A 128 -14.01 -15.16 -3.92
N THR A 129 -14.98 -15.07 -4.83
CA THR A 129 -14.79 -14.49 -6.16
C THR A 129 -14.38 -13.02 -6.09
N THR A 130 -15.03 -12.22 -5.24
CA THR A 130 -14.69 -10.81 -5.05
C THR A 130 -13.28 -10.66 -4.48
N PHE A 131 -12.93 -11.46 -3.46
CA PHE A 131 -11.60 -11.48 -2.86
C PHE A 131 -10.50 -11.82 -3.86
N GLU A 132 -10.67 -12.90 -4.63
CA GLU A 132 -9.71 -13.32 -5.66
C GLU A 132 -9.51 -12.23 -6.73
N LYS A 133 -10.59 -11.61 -7.18
CA LYS A 133 -10.54 -10.51 -8.16
C LYS A 133 -9.80 -9.29 -7.59
N THR A 134 -10.04 -8.94 -6.32
CA THR A 134 -9.32 -7.84 -5.65
C THR A 134 -7.83 -8.16 -5.54
N LEU A 135 -7.47 -9.38 -5.14
CA LEU A 135 -6.09 -9.82 -5.05
C LEU A 135 -5.38 -9.74 -6.42
N GLN A 136 -6.06 -10.12 -7.50
CA GLN A 136 -5.53 -9.97 -8.86
C GLN A 136 -5.30 -8.50 -9.23
N GLN A 137 -6.20 -7.59 -8.85
CA GLN A 137 -6.07 -6.15 -9.10
C GLN A 137 -4.89 -5.55 -8.34
N VAL A 138 -4.75 -5.87 -7.05
CA VAL A 138 -3.62 -5.43 -6.21
C VAL A 138 -2.29 -5.91 -6.80
N ASN A 139 -2.20 -7.21 -7.11
CA ASN A 139 -0.99 -7.78 -7.71
C ASN A 139 -0.63 -7.12 -9.04
N ARG A 140 -1.62 -6.85 -9.90
CA ARG A 140 -1.41 -6.16 -11.17
C ARG A 140 -0.87 -4.75 -10.96
N GLU A 141 -1.41 -4.00 -10.01
CA GLU A 141 -0.97 -2.64 -9.74
C GLU A 141 0.48 -2.61 -9.22
N ILE A 142 0.85 -3.55 -8.34
CA ILE A 142 2.23 -3.66 -7.85
C ILE A 142 3.19 -4.07 -8.98
N GLN A 143 2.77 -4.94 -9.91
CA GLN A 143 3.57 -5.25 -11.10
C GLN A 143 3.78 -4.03 -12.00
N ILE A 144 2.74 -3.19 -12.18
CA ILE A 144 2.84 -1.93 -12.93
C ILE A 144 3.82 -0.98 -12.25
N PHE A 145 3.75 -0.85 -10.93
CA PHE A 145 4.71 -0.09 -10.13
C PHE A 145 6.14 -0.56 -10.37
N VAL A 146 6.41 -1.87 -10.22
CA VAL A 146 7.74 -2.44 -10.43
C VAL A 146 8.25 -2.18 -11.85
N TYR A 147 7.39 -2.37 -12.86
CA TYR A 147 7.74 -2.13 -14.27
C TYR A 147 8.14 -0.67 -14.53
N ARG A 148 7.44 0.29 -13.91
CA ARG A 148 7.74 1.74 -14.06
C ARG A 148 8.97 2.18 -13.29
N THR A 149 9.20 1.58 -12.12
CA THR A 149 10.21 2.05 -11.15
C THR A 149 11.57 1.39 -11.35
N ASN A 150 11.63 0.13 -11.79
CA ASN A 150 12.88 -0.61 -11.99
C ASN A 150 13.87 0.10 -12.95
N PRO A 151 13.44 0.65 -14.12
CA PRO A 151 14.35 1.39 -14.99
C PRO A 151 14.95 2.62 -14.32
N LYS A 152 14.19 3.32 -13.46
CA LYS A 152 14.65 4.51 -12.74
C LYS A 152 15.72 4.14 -11.72
N ILE A 153 15.51 3.06 -10.96
CA ILE A 153 16.50 2.56 -10.00
C ILE A 153 17.80 2.16 -10.68
N ARG A 154 17.73 1.51 -11.86
CA ARG A 154 18.91 1.14 -12.64
C ARG A 154 19.69 2.34 -13.19
N GLN A 155 19.05 3.51 -13.30
CA GLN A 155 19.67 4.74 -13.80
C GLN A 155 20.32 5.58 -12.69
N LEU A 156 20.11 5.25 -11.42
CA LEU A 156 20.76 5.89 -10.28
C LEU A 156 22.28 5.68 -10.36
N SER A 157 23.03 6.72 -10.00
CA SER A 157 24.49 6.64 -9.89
C SER A 157 24.92 5.65 -8.79
N ALA A 158 26.16 5.16 -8.85
CA ALA A 158 26.69 4.26 -7.82
C ALA A 158 26.65 4.89 -6.41
N ALA A 159 26.86 6.21 -6.32
CA ALA A 159 26.77 6.96 -5.08
C ALA A 159 25.34 6.98 -4.53
N ALA A 160 24.34 7.21 -5.40
CA ALA A 160 22.93 7.15 -5.04
C ALA A 160 22.48 5.74 -4.65
N GLN A 161 22.98 4.72 -5.35
CA GLN A 161 22.69 3.32 -5.00
C GLN A 161 23.27 2.94 -3.64
N GLN A 162 24.41 3.52 -3.27
CA GLN A 162 25.03 3.29 -1.98
C GLN A 162 24.33 4.07 -0.86
N SER A 163 23.93 5.33 -1.09
CA SER A 163 23.19 6.11 -0.08
C SER A 163 21.79 5.55 0.16
N GLU A 164 21.09 5.14 -0.90
CA GLU A 164 19.70 4.64 -0.87
C GLU A 164 19.59 3.11 -0.84
N GLN A 165 20.66 2.43 -0.40
CA GLN A 165 20.74 0.97 -0.46
C GLN A 165 19.54 0.28 0.20
N ARG A 166 19.00 0.84 1.29
CA ARG A 166 17.83 0.30 1.99
C ARG A 166 16.55 0.40 1.16
N VAL A 167 16.30 1.55 0.55
CA VAL A 167 15.14 1.80 -0.34
C VAL A 167 15.22 0.87 -1.55
N ILE A 168 16.40 0.74 -2.15
CA ILE A 168 16.63 -0.15 -3.31
C ILE A 168 16.47 -1.62 -2.93
N SER A 169 16.96 -2.03 -1.75
CA SER A 169 16.77 -3.39 -1.26
C SER A 169 15.29 -3.70 -1.02
N ALA A 170 14.55 -2.77 -0.44
CA ALA A 170 13.11 -2.93 -0.24
C ALA A 170 12.34 -2.96 -1.57
N PHE A 171 12.71 -2.12 -2.54
CA PHE A 171 12.18 -2.20 -3.89
C PHE A 171 12.46 -3.56 -4.54
N ASN A 172 13.69 -4.07 -4.40
CA ASN A 172 14.04 -5.40 -4.91
C ASN A 172 13.22 -6.48 -4.21
N ASN A 173 12.92 -6.35 -2.91
CA ASN A 173 11.99 -7.25 -2.26
C ASN A 173 10.59 -7.14 -2.89
N VAL A 174 10.06 -5.96 -3.21
CA VAL A 174 8.79 -5.85 -3.95
C VAL A 174 8.87 -6.51 -5.33
N ALA A 175 9.95 -6.28 -6.07
CA ALA A 175 10.15 -6.76 -7.44
C ALA A 175 10.42 -8.27 -7.51
N TYR A 176 11.06 -8.85 -6.50
CA TYR A 176 11.53 -10.24 -6.45
C TYR A 176 10.79 -11.10 -5.41
N ALA A 177 9.95 -10.53 -4.53
CA ALA A 177 8.97 -11.28 -3.70
C ALA A 177 7.84 -11.91 -4.53
N GLY A 178 8.06 -11.98 -5.85
CA GLY A 178 7.38 -12.85 -6.80
C GLY A 178 6.66 -14.01 -6.13
N LEU A 179 5.33 -13.84 -6.09
CA LEU A 179 4.32 -14.90 -5.93
C LEU A 179 3.90 -15.33 -4.52
N VAL A 180 4.39 -14.75 -3.41
CA VAL A 180 3.92 -15.22 -2.07
C VAL A 180 3.50 -14.11 -1.08
N ARG A 181 4.17 -12.94 -1.03
CA ARG A 181 3.87 -11.87 -0.03
C ARG A 181 4.08 -10.45 -0.57
N ILE A 182 3.65 -10.19 -1.81
CA ILE A 182 3.90 -8.93 -2.53
C ILE A 182 3.35 -7.70 -1.77
N GLU A 183 2.18 -7.81 -1.13
CA GLU A 183 1.57 -6.73 -0.36
C GLU A 183 2.44 -6.29 0.83
N LYS A 184 2.89 -7.26 1.65
CA LYS A 184 3.75 -6.97 2.80
C LYS A 184 5.07 -6.32 2.38
N SER A 185 5.69 -6.83 1.32
CA SER A 185 6.91 -6.24 0.79
C SER A 185 6.71 -4.81 0.28
N PHE A 186 5.52 -4.49 -0.25
CA PHE A 186 5.20 -3.13 -0.67
C PHE A 186 4.99 -2.18 0.51
N SER A 187 4.33 -2.62 1.59
CA SER A 187 4.23 -1.85 2.83
C SER A 187 5.60 -1.54 3.43
N ASP A 188 6.49 -2.53 3.54
CA ASP A 188 7.86 -2.33 4.05
C ASP A 188 8.64 -1.30 3.21
N PHE A 189 8.39 -1.25 1.89
CA PHE A 189 8.99 -0.29 0.98
C PHE A 189 8.43 1.13 1.16
N LEU A 190 7.12 1.27 1.39
CA LEU A 190 6.47 2.57 1.64
C LEU A 190 7.02 3.24 2.91
N GLU A 191 7.13 2.48 4.01
CA GLU A 191 7.64 3.00 5.28
C GLU A 191 9.07 3.57 5.13
N LEU A 192 9.93 2.91 4.35
CA LEU A 192 11.28 3.36 4.11
C LEU A 192 11.35 4.59 3.20
N ILE A 193 10.40 4.76 2.28
CA ILE A 193 10.31 5.95 1.44
C ILE A 193 9.81 7.16 2.21
N GLU A 194 8.88 6.98 3.15
CA GLU A 194 8.32 8.07 3.96
C GLU A 194 9.31 8.59 5.02
N GLN A 195 10.31 7.79 5.41
CA GLN A 195 11.35 8.16 6.38
C GLN A 195 12.56 8.91 5.77
N ASN A 196 12.72 8.88 4.44
CA ASN A 196 13.82 9.53 3.69
C ASN A 196 13.31 10.71 2.86
#